data_AF-A0A930W2F0-F1
#
_entry.id   AF-A0A930W2F0-F1
#
_cell.length_a   1.000
_cell.length_b   1.000
_cell.length_c   1.000
_cell.angle_alpha   90.00
_cell.angle_beta   90.00
_cell.angle_gamma   90.00
#
_symmetry.space_group_name_H-M   'P 1'
#
loop_
_entity.id
_entity.type
_entity.pdbx_description
1 polymer ?
#
loop_
_entity_poly.entity_id
_entity_poly.type
_entity_poly.pdbx_seq_one_letter_code
_entity_poly.pdbx_strand_id
1 'polypeptide(L)'
;MQPGEEIESLVSELEQLVSEAKSPLMDSGQKKIIDAQDFYELLDEIRRVFPEEFTTARRIIKEENETLDRARTQAESIIADAQQQAMILAGDQEVVRLAQQQADGIRDQADQYERDTRYNAEEYADTVLAHLEENLKSLTNSVSRVRQTLDENSGPRNTTNNVNW
;
A
#
# COMPACT_ATOMS: atom_id res chain seq x y z
N MET A 1 -44.96 -7.13 19.72
CA MET A 1 -45.84 -8.17 19.20
C MET A 1 -45.20 -8.64 17.92
N GLN A 2 -44.92 -9.94 17.82
CA GLN A 2 -44.38 -10.52 16.58
C GLN A 2 -45.52 -10.59 15.54
N PRO A 3 -45.26 -10.35 14.25
CA PRO A 3 -46.26 -10.56 13.21
C PRO A 3 -46.79 -11.99 13.30
N GLY A 4 -48.11 -12.15 13.34
CA GLY A 4 -48.80 -13.43 13.46
C GLY A 4 -49.21 -13.83 14.89
N GLU A 5 -48.72 -13.16 15.93
CA GLU A 5 -49.01 -13.51 17.34
C GLU A 5 -50.51 -13.42 17.68
N GLU A 6 -51.20 -12.40 17.15
CA GLU A 6 -52.64 -12.23 17.33
C GLU A 6 -53.45 -13.32 16.60
N ILE A 7 -53.03 -13.71 15.39
CA ILE A 7 -53.66 -14.80 14.64
C ILE A 7 -53.43 -16.15 15.34
N GLU A 8 -52.23 -16.41 15.85
CA GLU A 8 -51.94 -17.63 16.61
C GLU A 8 -52.78 -17.73 17.87
N SER A 9 -53.00 -16.61 18.57
CA SER A 9 -53.88 -16.57 19.75
C SER A 9 -55.33 -16.90 19.38
N LEU A 10 -55.87 -16.27 18.34
CA LEU A 10 -57.25 -16.50 17.90
C LEU A 10 -57.48 -17.92 17.40
N VAL A 11 -56.50 -18.49 16.69
CA VAL A 11 -56.55 -19.90 16.25
C VAL A 11 -56.48 -20.84 17.46
N SER A 12 -55.64 -20.54 18.44
CA SER A 12 -55.54 -21.33 19.68
C SER A 12 -56.85 -21.31 20.47
N GLU A 13 -57.52 -20.16 20.54
CA GLU A 13 -58.82 -20.00 21.19
C GLU A 13 -59.91 -20.78 20.45
N LEU A 14 -59.91 -20.77 19.12
CA LEU A 14 -60.80 -21.58 18.29
C LEU A 14 -60.55 -23.09 18.49
N GLU A 15 -59.29 -23.51 18.55
CA GLU A 15 -58.90 -24.89 18.84
C GLU A 15 -59.36 -25.31 20.24
N GLN A 16 -59.23 -24.43 21.24
CA GLN A 16 -59.69 -24.67 22.60
C GLN A 16 -61.22 -24.85 22.64
N LEU A 17 -61.97 -23.96 21.98
CA LEU A 17 -63.43 -24.04 21.86
C LEU A 17 -63.88 -25.40 21.29
N VAL A 18 -63.20 -25.89 20.25
CA VAL A 18 -63.48 -27.19 19.65
C VAL A 18 -63.09 -28.35 20.58
N SER A 19 -61.99 -28.23 21.33
CA SER A 19 -61.51 -29.28 22.22
C SER A 19 -62.42 -29.49 23.44
N GLU A 20 -62.92 -28.40 24.03
CA GLU A 20 -63.74 -28.37 25.23
C GLU A 20 -65.23 -28.66 24.94
N ALA A 21 -65.60 -28.67 23.66
CA ALA A 21 -66.94 -28.96 23.20
C ALA A 21 -67.48 -30.29 23.74
N LYS A 22 -68.78 -30.30 24.08
CA LYS A 22 -69.45 -31.46 24.68
C LYS A 22 -69.76 -32.52 23.63
N SER A 23 -69.61 -33.80 24.00
CA SER A 23 -70.05 -34.91 23.14
C SER A 23 -71.54 -35.22 23.35
N PRO A 24 -72.29 -35.61 22.29
CA PRO A 24 -73.69 -35.97 22.41
C PRO A 24 -73.90 -37.17 23.35
N LEU A 25 -74.91 -37.10 24.22
CA LEU A 25 -75.22 -38.15 25.22
C LEU A 25 -75.56 -39.54 24.63
N MET A 26 -75.89 -39.62 23.33
CA MET A 26 -76.30 -40.85 22.64
C MET A 26 -75.31 -41.36 21.59
N ASP A 27 -74.20 -40.64 21.34
CA ASP A 27 -73.23 -40.99 20.29
C ASP A 27 -71.83 -41.00 20.91
N SER A 28 -71.22 -42.19 21.01
CA SER A 28 -69.82 -42.36 21.46
C SER A 28 -68.80 -42.01 20.38
N GLY A 29 -69.24 -41.43 19.26
CA GLY A 29 -68.39 -40.97 18.17
C GLY A 29 -67.64 -39.66 18.45
N GLN A 30 -66.87 -39.22 17.45
CA GLN A 30 -66.03 -38.00 17.50
C GLN A 30 -66.82 -36.68 17.35
N LYS A 31 -68.15 -36.72 17.37
CA LYS A 31 -68.97 -35.51 17.18
C LYS A 31 -68.92 -34.63 18.43
N LYS A 32 -68.81 -33.33 18.20
CA LYS A 32 -68.75 -32.29 19.22
C LYS A 32 -69.90 -31.31 19.00
N ILE A 33 -70.53 -30.87 20.09
CA ILE A 33 -71.56 -29.84 20.11
C ILE A 33 -70.88 -28.54 20.54
N ILE A 34 -70.90 -27.56 19.65
CA ILE A 34 -70.27 -26.25 19.81
C ILE A 34 -71.36 -25.19 19.67
N ASP A 35 -71.25 -24.10 20.42
CA ASP A 35 -72.06 -22.92 20.15
C ASP A 35 -71.64 -22.31 18.82
N ALA A 36 -72.57 -22.25 17.87
CA ALA A 36 -72.28 -21.71 16.55
C ALA A 36 -71.91 -20.23 16.60
N GLN A 37 -72.49 -19.47 17.55
CA GLN A 37 -72.24 -18.04 17.69
C GLN A 37 -70.79 -17.78 18.09
N ASP A 38 -70.32 -18.42 19.16
CA ASP A 38 -68.93 -18.28 19.65
C ASP A 38 -67.91 -18.70 18.58
N PHE A 39 -68.20 -19.77 17.83
CA PHE A 39 -67.36 -20.23 16.74
C PHE A 39 -67.29 -19.22 15.59
N TYR A 40 -68.42 -18.66 15.18
CA TYR A 40 -68.46 -17.67 14.10
C TYR A 40 -67.82 -16.33 14.50
N GLU A 41 -67.92 -15.93 15.77
CA GLU A 41 -67.26 -14.72 16.28
C GLU A 41 -65.73 -14.83 16.19
N LEU A 42 -65.15 -15.94 16.66
CA LEU A 42 -63.71 -16.18 16.54
C LEU A 42 -63.28 -16.29 15.07
N LEU A 43 -64.07 -16.95 14.21
CA LEU A 43 -63.78 -17.06 12.80
C LEU A 43 -63.79 -15.70 12.08
N ASP A 44 -64.76 -14.84 12.41
CA ASP A 44 -64.86 -13.50 11.84
C ASP A 44 -63.70 -12.61 12.31
N GLU A 45 -63.26 -12.76 13.55
CA GLU A 45 -62.09 -12.05 14.06
C GLU A 45 -60.78 -12.50 13.37
N ILE A 46 -60.57 -13.81 13.20
CA ILE A 46 -59.46 -14.34 12.40
C ILE A 46 -59.52 -13.76 10.99
N ARG A 47 -60.70 -13.75 10.36
CA ARG A 47 -60.89 -13.23 9.01
C ARG A 47 -60.62 -11.73 8.90
N ARG A 48 -60.86 -10.97 9.97
CA ARG A 48 -60.59 -9.53 10.06
C ARG A 48 -59.10 -9.25 10.19
N VAL A 49 -58.39 -9.98 11.05
CA VAL A 49 -56.97 -9.72 11.39
C VAL A 49 -56.02 -10.33 10.36
N PHE A 50 -56.37 -11.46 9.76
CA PHE A 50 -55.47 -12.22 8.88
C PHE A 50 -54.90 -11.44 7.69
N PRO A 51 -55.70 -10.63 6.95
CA PRO A 51 -55.18 -9.86 5.82
C PRO A 51 -54.14 -8.81 6.22
N GLU A 52 -54.29 -8.20 7.40
CA GLU A 52 -53.37 -7.19 7.93
C GLU A 52 -52.05 -7.84 8.33
N GLU A 53 -52.10 -8.91 9.13
CA GLU A 53 -50.93 -9.68 9.54
C GLU A 53 -50.14 -10.23 8.34
N PHE A 54 -50.84 -10.77 7.34
CA PHE A 54 -50.22 -11.29 6.13
C PHE A 54 -49.57 -10.19 5.28
N THR A 55 -50.12 -8.97 5.29
CA THR A 55 -49.53 -7.82 4.61
C THR A 55 -48.29 -7.32 5.34
N THR A 56 -48.34 -7.25 6.67
CA THR A 56 -47.21 -6.90 7.53
C THR A 56 -46.05 -7.88 7.35
N ALA A 57 -46.32 -9.19 7.37
CA ALA A 57 -45.31 -10.22 7.13
C ALA A 57 -44.63 -10.06 5.75
N ARG A 58 -45.42 -9.85 4.69
CA ARG A 58 -44.88 -9.61 3.34
C ARG A 58 -44.03 -8.34 3.25
N ARG A 59 -44.43 -7.27 3.95
CA ARG A 59 -43.65 -6.03 4.03
C ARG A 59 -42.30 -6.27 4.70
N ILE A 60 -42.28 -6.98 5.82
CA ILE A 60 -41.04 -7.29 6.56
C ILE A 60 -40.08 -8.10 5.69
N ILE A 61 -40.56 -9.14 5.01
CA ILE A 61 -39.73 -9.94 4.09
C ILE A 61 -39.16 -9.07 2.96
N LYS A 62 -39.95 -8.14 2.43
CA LYS A 62 -39.49 -7.22 1.40
C LYS A 62 -38.39 -6.29 1.93
N GLU A 63 -38.60 -5.68 3.10
CA GLU A 63 -37.64 -4.78 3.74
C GLU A 63 -36.34 -5.50 4.12
N GLU A 64 -36.42 -6.76 4.54
CA GLU A 64 -35.25 -7.60 4.81
C GLU A 64 -34.44 -7.83 3.54
N ASN A 65 -35.08 -8.22 2.44
CA ASN A 65 -34.41 -8.40 1.15
C ASN A 65 -33.77 -7.10 0.65
N GLU A 66 -34.48 -5.97 0.72
CA GLU A 66 -33.94 -4.66 0.35
C GLU A 66 -32.75 -4.25 1.24
N THR A 67 -32.75 -4.65 2.51
CA THR A 67 -31.65 -4.37 3.43
C THR A 67 -30.44 -5.26 3.12
N LEU A 68 -30.67 -6.54 2.83
CA LEU A 68 -29.61 -7.47 2.41
C LEU A 68 -28.96 -7.04 1.10
N ASP A 69 -29.75 -6.63 0.12
CA ASP A 69 -29.22 -6.17 -1.17
C ASP A 69 -28.42 -4.88 -1.01
N ARG A 70 -28.91 -3.90 -0.24
CA ARG A 70 -28.14 -2.69 0.08
C ARG A 70 -26.83 -3.02 0.80
N ALA A 71 -26.86 -3.94 1.77
CA ALA A 71 -25.66 -4.36 2.49
C ALA A 71 -24.64 -5.04 1.55
N ARG A 72 -25.10 -5.86 0.60
CA ARG A 72 -24.25 -6.49 -0.42
C ARG A 72 -23.61 -5.47 -1.33
N THR A 73 -24.39 -4.55 -1.90
CA THR A 73 -23.86 -3.48 -2.76
C THR A 73 -22.86 -2.60 -2.01
N GLN A 74 -23.14 -2.27 -0.76
CA GLN A 74 -22.22 -1.50 0.07
C GLN A 74 -20.91 -2.27 0.34
N ALA A 75 -20.99 -3.56 0.63
CA ALA A 75 -19.81 -4.41 0.82
C ALA A 75 -18.96 -4.50 -0.45
N GLU A 76 -19.59 -4.69 -1.61
CA GLU A 76 -18.92 -4.69 -2.92
C GLU A 76 -18.21 -3.37 -3.19
N SER A 77 -18.86 -2.23 -2.90
CA SER A 77 -18.25 -0.90 -3.03
C SER A 77 -17.03 -0.74 -2.12
N ILE A 78 -17.12 -1.15 -0.86
CA ILE A 78 -16.00 -1.07 0.10
C ILE A 78 -14.82 -1.92 -0.39
N ILE A 79 -15.07 -3.12 -0.92
CA ILE A 79 -14.02 -3.99 -1.46
C ILE A 79 -13.37 -3.34 -2.68
N ALA A 80 -14.16 -2.77 -3.60
CA ALA A 80 -13.65 -2.10 -4.79
C ALA A 80 -12.77 -0.90 -4.43
N ASP A 81 -13.22 -0.05 -3.49
CA ASP A 81 -12.47 1.10 -3.00
C ASP A 81 -11.15 0.68 -2.33
N ALA A 82 -11.19 -0.37 -1.50
CA ALA A 82 -10.00 -0.90 -0.85
C ALA A 82 -8.98 -1.47 -1.86
N GLN A 83 -9.45 -2.18 -2.89
CA GLN A 83 -8.59 -2.67 -3.96
C GLN A 83 -7.95 -1.53 -4.76
N GLN A 84 -8.70 -0.47 -5.05
CA GLN A 84 -8.18 0.71 -5.72
C GLN A 84 -7.09 1.41 -4.89
N GLN A 85 -7.33 1.60 -3.59
CA GLN A 85 -6.34 2.18 -2.68
C GLN A 85 -5.08 1.32 -2.56
N ALA A 86 -5.23 0.00 -2.50
CA ALA A 86 -4.11 -0.93 -2.47
C ALA A 86 -3.25 -0.83 -3.75
N MET A 87 -3.87 -0.69 -4.92
CA MET A 87 -3.16 -0.49 -6.18
C MET A 87 -2.38 0.82 -6.21
N ILE A 88 -2.97 1.92 -5.73
CA ILE A 88 -2.30 3.23 -5.63
C ILE A 88 -1.08 3.13 -4.70
N LEU A 89 -1.27 2.57 -3.50
CA LEU A 89 -0.20 2.45 -2.52
C LEU A 89 0.95 1.57 -3.02
N ALA A 90 0.64 0.44 -3.68
CA ALA A 90 1.65 -0.42 -4.28
C ALA A 90 2.41 0.30 -5.40
N GLY A 91 1.70 1.08 -6.23
CA GLY A 91 2.31 1.93 -7.25
C GLY A 91 3.27 2.97 -6.65
N ASP A 92 2.83 3.69 -5.63
CA ASP A 92 3.64 4.70 -4.93
C ASP A 92 4.88 4.08 -4.27
N GLN A 93 4.73 2.93 -3.63
CA GLN A 93 5.86 2.20 -3.03
C GLN A 93 6.89 1.77 -4.08
N GLU A 94 6.45 1.31 -5.24
CA GLU A 94 7.35 0.91 -6.32
C GLU A 94 8.09 2.12 -6.93
N VAL A 95 7.40 3.25 -7.10
CA VAL A 95 8.02 4.51 -7.54
C VAL A 95 9.09 4.97 -6.55
N VAL A 96 8.81 4.93 -5.24
CA VAL A 96 9.78 5.30 -4.20
C VAL A 96 10.98 4.35 -4.22
N ARG A 97 10.74 3.03 -4.34
CA ARG A 97 11.82 2.02 -4.42
C ARG A 97 12.73 2.27 -5.62
N LEU A 98 12.16 2.54 -6.80
CA LEU A 98 12.91 2.83 -8.01
C LEU A 98 13.70 4.14 -7.90
N ALA A 99 13.08 5.18 -7.35
CA ALA A 99 13.74 6.47 -7.12
C ALA A 99 14.93 6.33 -6.16
N GLN A 100 14.79 5.55 -5.09
CA GLN A 100 15.88 5.27 -4.15
C GLN A 100 17.02 4.51 -4.84
N GLN A 101 16.70 3.46 -5.61
CA GLN A 101 17.69 2.70 -6.38
C GLN A 101 18.45 3.58 -7.38
N GLN A 102 17.76 4.49 -8.07
CA GLN A 102 18.38 5.44 -8.98
C GLN A 102 19.26 6.45 -8.22
N ALA A 103 18.79 6.96 -7.08
CA ALA A 103 19.56 7.88 -6.26
C ALA A 103 20.86 7.25 -5.74
N ASP A 104 20.80 5.99 -5.31
CA ASP A 104 21.98 5.25 -4.85
C ASP A 104 22.95 4.99 -6.00
N GLY A 105 22.45 4.63 -7.19
CA GLY A 105 23.28 4.52 -8.39
C GLY A 105 23.97 5.85 -8.79
N ILE A 106 23.28 6.98 -8.65
CA ILE A 106 23.88 8.31 -8.90
C ILE A 106 24.97 8.61 -7.87
N ARG A 107 24.76 8.27 -6.60
CA ARG A 107 25.77 8.45 -5.54
C ARG A 107 27.02 7.62 -5.81
N ASP A 108 26.84 6.34 -6.13
CA ASP A 108 27.95 5.44 -6.45
C ASP A 108 28.75 5.95 -7.66
N GLN A 109 28.06 6.42 -8.70
CA GLN A 109 28.69 7.03 -9.87
C GLN A 109 29.44 8.33 -9.52
N ALA A 110 28.86 9.18 -8.68
CA ALA A 110 29.49 10.42 -8.24
C ALA A 110 30.76 10.15 -7.41
N ASP A 111 30.70 9.19 -6.48
CA ASP A 111 31.84 8.78 -5.66
C ASP A 111 32.96 8.17 -6.51
N GLN A 112 32.61 7.37 -7.52
CA GLN A 112 33.58 6.81 -8.47
C GLN A 112 34.23 7.93 -9.30
N TYR A 113 33.41 8.84 -9.83
CA TYR A 113 33.88 9.97 -10.61
C TYR A 113 34.79 10.90 -9.79
N GLU A 114 34.48 11.12 -8.52
CA GLU A 114 35.32 11.88 -7.59
C GLU A 114 36.70 11.23 -7.42
N ARG A 115 36.72 9.92 -7.14
CA ARG A 115 37.96 9.14 -7.01
C ARG A 115 38.81 9.20 -8.27
N ASP A 116 38.20 8.97 -9.43
CA ASP A 116 38.89 8.98 -10.71
C ASP A 116 39.43 10.37 -11.03
N THR A 117 38.64 11.43 -10.77
CA THR A 117 39.08 12.81 -10.95
C THR A 117 40.28 13.15 -10.07
N ARG A 118 40.26 12.73 -8.80
CA ARG A 118 41.38 12.96 -7.88
C ARG A 118 42.64 12.22 -8.32
N TYR A 119 42.50 10.95 -8.70
CA TYR A 119 43.61 10.15 -9.21
C TYR A 119 44.24 10.79 -10.47
N ASN A 120 43.42 11.16 -11.45
CA ASN A 120 43.88 11.80 -12.68
C ASN A 120 44.57 13.15 -12.40
N ALA A 121 44.09 13.92 -11.43
CA ALA A 121 44.71 15.18 -11.03
C ALA A 121 46.06 14.97 -10.33
N GLU A 122 46.18 13.96 -9.47
CA GLU A 122 47.44 13.57 -8.83
C GLU A 122 48.47 13.09 -9.87
N GLU A 123 48.07 12.23 -10.80
CA GLU A 123 48.92 11.74 -11.90
C GLU A 123 49.41 12.88 -12.80
N TYR A 124 48.52 13.82 -13.14
CA TYR A 124 48.88 15.01 -13.91
C TYR A 124 49.88 15.88 -13.16
N ALA A 125 49.67 16.12 -11.86
CA ALA A 125 50.59 16.90 -11.04
C ALA A 125 51.97 16.25 -10.95
N ASP A 126 52.04 14.93 -10.74
CA ASP A 126 53.29 14.18 -10.71
C ASP A 126 54.05 14.30 -12.05
N THR A 127 53.35 14.12 -13.16
CA THR A 127 53.93 14.26 -14.51
C THR A 127 54.52 15.66 -14.74
N VAL A 128 53.78 16.71 -14.38
CA VAL A 128 54.24 18.10 -14.51
C VAL A 128 55.47 18.36 -13.62
N LEU A 129 55.45 17.87 -12.38
CA LEU A 129 56.55 18.03 -11.44
C LEU A 129 57.80 17.26 -11.87
N ALA A 130 57.65 16.05 -12.41
CA ALA A 130 58.75 15.26 -12.95
C ALA A 130 59.43 15.98 -14.14
N HIS A 131 58.64 16.52 -15.06
CA HIS A 131 59.17 17.33 -16.17
C HIS A 131 59.88 18.60 -15.68
N LEU A 132 59.35 19.27 -14.66
CA LEU A 132 60.01 20.43 -14.06
C LEU A 132 61.33 20.03 -13.40
N GLU A 133 61.37 18.92 -12.67
CA GLU A 133 62.59 18.40 -12.04
C GLU A 133 63.69 18.11 -13.08
N GLU A 134 63.33 17.45 -14.18
CA GLU A 134 64.27 17.15 -15.27
C GLU A 134 64.83 18.43 -15.90
N ASN A 135 63.98 19.41 -16.17
CA ASN A 135 64.38 20.71 -16.70
C ASN A 135 65.34 21.46 -15.75
N LEU A 136 65.05 21.45 -14.44
CA LEU A 136 65.92 22.07 -13.43
C LEU A 136 67.27 21.36 -13.31
N LYS A 137 67.31 20.02 -13.38
CA LYS A 137 68.56 19.25 -13.44
C LYS A 137 69.39 19.64 -14.66
N SER A 138 68.77 19.72 -15.83
CA SER A 138 69.43 20.12 -17.08
C SER A 138 70.02 21.54 -17.00
N LEU A 139 69.25 22.49 -16.44
CA LEU A 139 69.68 23.87 -16.24
C LEU A 139 70.85 23.95 -15.25
N THR A 140 70.76 23.25 -14.13
CA THR A 140 71.84 23.19 -13.11
C THR A 140 73.12 22.59 -13.70
N ASN A 141 73.00 21.51 -14.48
CA ASN A 141 74.13 20.90 -15.18
C ASN A 141 74.78 21.86 -16.20
N SER A 142 73.97 22.69 -16.87
CA SER A 142 74.47 23.73 -17.77
C SER A 142 75.23 24.82 -17.02
N VAL A 143 74.70 25.31 -15.90
CA VAL A 143 75.37 26.31 -15.04
C VAL A 143 76.69 25.75 -14.47
N SER A 144 76.70 24.51 -13.98
CA SER A 144 77.90 23.87 -13.47
C SER A 144 78.98 23.74 -14.55
N ARG A 145 78.61 23.38 -15.77
CA ARG A 145 79.54 23.36 -16.92
C ARG A 145 80.12 24.73 -17.21
N VAL A 146 79.29 25.78 -17.25
CA VAL A 146 79.76 27.17 -17.45
C VAL A 146 80.74 27.58 -16.33
N ARG A 147 80.42 27.28 -15.08
CA ARG A 147 81.32 27.57 -13.95
C ARG A 147 82.65 26.83 -14.04
N GLN A 148 82.63 25.54 -14.41
CA GLN A 148 83.85 24.76 -14.59
C GLN A 148 84.74 25.35 -15.70
N THR A 149 84.14 25.72 -16.84
CA THR A 149 84.90 26.35 -17.94
C THR A 149 85.48 27.71 -17.55
N LEU A 150 84.79 28.48 -16.71
CA LEU A 150 85.32 29.74 -16.17
C LEU A 150 86.51 29.48 -15.24
N ASP A 151 86.39 28.51 -14.34
CA ASP A 151 87.44 28.15 -13.38
C ASP A 151 88.72 27.67 -14.09
N GLU A 152 88.58 26.76 -15.07
CA GLU A 152 89.66 26.28 -15.94
C GLU A 152 90.34 27.44 -16.69
N ASN A 153 89.58 28.44 -17.14
CA ASN A 153 90.11 29.62 -17.84
C ASN A 153 90.75 30.65 -16.88
N SER A 154 90.48 30.54 -15.57
CA SER A 154 91.11 31.36 -14.52
C SER A 154 92.31 30.71 -13.82
N GLY A 155 92.68 29.47 -14.18
CA GLY A 155 93.96 28.84 -13.79
C GLY A 155 95.17 29.67 -14.25
N PRO A 156 96.32 29.58 -13.53
CA PRO A 156 97.36 30.60 -13.54
C PRO A 156 97.83 30.94 -14.96
N ARG A 157 97.62 32.20 -15.36
CA ARG A 157 98.24 32.79 -16.54
C ARG A 157 99.74 32.55 -16.42
N ASN A 158 100.26 31.60 -17.19
CA ASN A 158 101.68 31.30 -17.28
C ASN A 158 102.41 32.53 -17.84
N THR A 159 102.87 33.40 -16.94
CA THR A 159 103.83 34.47 -17.23
C THR A 159 105.22 33.85 -17.30
N THR A 160 105.46 32.99 -18.29
CA THR A 160 106.83 32.66 -18.70
C THR A 160 106.95 33.01 -20.17
N ASN A 161 107.14 34.30 -20.45
CA ASN A 161 107.64 34.72 -21.74
C ASN A 161 109.06 35.27 -21.53
N ASN A 162 110.01 34.34 -21.50
CA ASN A 162 111.43 34.65 -21.68
C ASN A 162 111.64 34.88 -23.18
N VAL A 163 111.71 36.15 -23.60
CA VAL A 163 112.10 36.50 -24.96
C VAL A 163 113.56 36.92 -24.91
N ASN A 164 114.39 36.13 -25.58
CA ASN A 164 115.81 36.35 -25.75
C ASN A 164 116.04 37.37 -26.89
N TRP A 165 116.78 38.44 -26.56
CA TRP A 165 117.62 39.37 -27.34
C TRP A 165 117.40 40.83 -26.92
#